data_AF-A0A651HEK7-F1
#
_entry.id   AF-A0A651HEK7-F1
#
_cell.length_a   1.000
_cell.length_b   1.000
_cell.length_c   1.000
_cell.angle_alpha   90.00
_cell.angle_beta   90.00
_cell.angle_gamma   90.00
#
_symmetry.space_group_name_H-M   'P 1'
#
loop_
_entity.id
_entity.type
_entity.pdbx_description
1 polymer ?
#
loop_
_entity_poly.entity_id
_entity_poly.type
_entity_poly.pdbx_seq_one_letter_code
_entity_poly.pdbx_strand_id
1 'polypeptide(L)'
;MTSRFDSLFLEVVVKAMVPLIQVFAFYVITHGHYSPGGGFQGGVMLAASIIILRVTFGEESYHRFPREAGIVLAGVGALAFAVLGFASVIFGGNFLEYPLVVPGADPVVLRYWGIFFAEVFIGFLVWGALVAIYDALETGGVE
;
A
#
# COMPACT_ATOMS: atom_id res chain seq x y z
N MET A 1 -10.00 -13.66 -15.51
CA MET A 1 -11.00 -14.40 -14.71
C MET A 1 -12.20 -13.49 -14.57
N THR A 2 -12.82 -13.11 -15.68
CA THR A 2 -13.74 -11.96 -15.70
C THR A 2 -15.19 -12.31 -15.32
N SER A 3 -15.52 -13.60 -15.22
CA SER A 3 -16.83 -14.07 -14.78
C SER A 3 -16.94 -14.06 -13.25
N ARG A 4 -18.01 -13.47 -12.72
CA ARG A 4 -18.38 -13.48 -11.30
C ARG A 4 -18.54 -14.92 -10.78
N PHE A 5 -18.19 -15.16 -9.52
CA PHE A 5 -18.56 -16.41 -8.85
C PHE A 5 -20.00 -16.35 -8.36
N ASP A 6 -20.84 -17.27 -8.83
CA ASP A 6 -22.25 -17.39 -8.42
C ASP A 6 -22.38 -18.07 -7.05
N SER A 7 -21.90 -17.43 -5.99
CA SER A 7 -22.03 -17.92 -4.61
C SER A 7 -22.39 -16.78 -3.65
N LEU A 8 -23.66 -16.75 -3.23
CA LEU A 8 -24.14 -15.80 -2.22
C LEU A 8 -23.33 -15.88 -0.92
N PHE A 9 -22.95 -17.09 -0.51
CA PHE A 9 -22.12 -17.30 0.68
C PHE A 9 -20.76 -16.59 0.54
N LEU A 10 -20.09 -16.77 -0.61
CA LEU A 10 -18.79 -16.15 -0.85
C LEU A 10 -18.90 -14.61 -0.84
N GLU A 11 -19.92 -14.05 -1.50
CA GLU A 11 -20.12 -12.61 -1.54
C GLU A 11 -20.33 -12.00 -0.15
N VAL A 12 -21.14 -12.64 0.70
CA VAL A 12 -21.40 -12.16 2.06
C VAL A 12 -20.12 -12.21 2.90
N VAL A 13 -19.37 -13.31 2.84
CA VAL A 13 -18.11 -13.46 3.58
C VAL A 13 -17.09 -12.41 3.12
N VAL A 14 -16.92 -12.23 1.82
CA VAL A 14 -15.95 -11.27 1.26
C VAL A 14 -16.29 -9.83 1.65
N LYS A 15 -17.58 -9.43 1.55
CA LYS A 15 -18.04 -8.10 1.96
C LYS A 15 -17.76 -7.82 3.45
N ALA A 16 -17.80 -8.85 4.30
CA ALA A 16 -17.45 -8.73 5.71
C ALA A 16 -15.93 -8.73 5.95
N MET A 17 -15.18 -9.58 5.26
CA MET A 17 -13.73 -9.74 5.49
C MET A 17 -12.89 -8.58 4.96
N VAL A 18 -13.22 -8.03 3.79
CA VAL A 18 -12.43 -6.95 3.17
C VAL A 18 -12.20 -5.75 4.10
N PRO A 19 -13.22 -5.15 4.74
CA PRO A 19 -12.98 -4.03 5.65
C PRO A 19 -12.15 -4.43 6.87
N LEU A 20 -12.33 -5.65 7.39
CA LEU A 20 -11.53 -6.20 8.50
C LEU A 20 -10.06 -6.32 8.12
N ILE A 21 -9.76 -6.87 6.94
CA ILE A 21 -8.40 -6.97 6.40
C ILE A 21 -7.79 -5.58 6.25
N GLN A 22 -8.53 -4.62 5.69
CA GLN A 22 -8.02 -3.27 5.45
C GLN A 22 -7.69 -2.54 6.75
N VAL A 23 -8.58 -2.59 7.75
CA VAL A 23 -8.31 -1.99 9.08
C VAL A 23 -7.08 -2.62 9.72
N PHE A 24 -6.99 -3.95 9.70
CA PHE A 24 -5.83 -4.64 10.28
C PHE A 24 -4.53 -4.35 9.50
N ALA A 25 -4.60 -4.23 8.18
CA ALA A 25 -3.45 -3.84 7.36
C ALA A 25 -2.96 -2.42 7.69
N PHE A 26 -3.87 -1.45 7.87
CA PHE A 26 -3.47 -0.12 8.32
C PHE A 26 -2.82 -0.14 9.72
N TYR A 27 -3.30 -0.99 10.63
CA TYR A 27 -2.63 -1.22 11.91
C TYR A 27 -1.19 -1.74 11.71
N VAL A 28 -0.99 -2.76 10.87
CA VAL A 28 0.32 -3.34 10.57
C VAL A 28 1.29 -2.31 9.95
N ILE A 29 0.81 -1.44 9.06
CA ILE A 29 1.62 -0.36 8.46
C ILE A 29 2.03 0.65 9.53
N THR A 30 1.05 1.13 10.31
CA THR A 30 1.29 2.20 11.28
C THR A 30 2.12 1.76 12.48
N HIS A 31 2.16 0.46 12.82
CA HIS A 31 2.89 -0.08 13.97
C HIS A 31 4.17 -0.85 13.59
N GLY A 32 4.57 -0.85 12.31
CA GLY A 32 5.71 -1.64 11.83
C GLY A 32 7.07 -1.31 12.45
N HIS A 33 7.19 -0.15 13.11
CA HIS A 33 8.41 0.29 13.78
C HIS A 33 8.52 -0.23 15.23
N TYR A 34 7.44 -0.79 15.81
CA TYR A 34 7.42 -1.35 17.17
C TYR A 34 7.07 -2.84 17.22
N SER A 35 6.37 -3.35 16.20
CA SER A 35 5.96 -4.75 16.10
C SER A 35 6.47 -5.40 14.82
N PRO A 36 6.57 -6.74 14.75
CA PRO A 36 6.71 -7.45 13.49
C PRO A 36 5.60 -6.99 12.52
N GLY A 37 5.98 -6.51 11.33
CA GLY A 37 5.05 -5.72 10.54
C GLY A 37 5.74 -4.85 9.50
N GLY A 38 5.02 -3.83 9.05
CA GLY A 38 5.53 -2.77 8.18
C GLY A 38 4.69 -2.52 6.94
N GLY A 39 5.13 -1.54 6.18
CA GLY A 39 4.60 -1.09 4.90
C GLY A 39 4.49 -2.23 3.92
N PHE A 40 5.52 -3.06 3.77
CA PHE A 40 5.47 -4.17 2.83
C PHE A 40 4.33 -5.15 3.16
N GLN A 41 4.32 -5.70 4.38
CA GLN A 41 3.37 -6.72 4.79
C GLN A 41 1.93 -6.18 4.79
N GLY A 42 1.72 -4.97 5.33
CA GLY A 42 0.41 -4.33 5.29
C GLY A 42 -0.03 -3.97 3.87
N GLY A 43 0.89 -3.55 3.00
CA GLY A 43 0.63 -3.33 1.58
C GLY A 43 0.18 -4.61 0.86
N VAL A 44 0.82 -5.76 1.15
CA VAL A 44 0.37 -7.07 0.64
C VAL A 44 -1.05 -7.39 1.10
N MET A 45 -1.39 -7.13 2.36
CA MET A 45 -2.74 -7.37 2.88
C MET A 45 -3.79 -6.48 2.23
N LEU A 46 -3.48 -5.19 2.01
CA LEU A 46 -4.34 -4.27 1.28
C LEU A 46 -4.56 -4.74 -0.17
N ALA A 47 -3.48 -5.15 -0.86
CA ALA A 47 -3.58 -5.73 -2.19
C ALA A 47 -4.45 -6.99 -2.21
N ALA A 48 -4.24 -7.91 -1.28
CA ALA A 48 -5.05 -9.13 -1.16
C ALA A 48 -6.54 -8.82 -0.95
N SER A 49 -6.87 -7.77 -0.19
CA SER A 49 -8.26 -7.33 -0.01
C SER A 49 -8.92 -6.90 -1.33
N ILE A 50 -8.17 -6.24 -2.22
CA ILE A 50 -8.65 -5.83 -3.55
C ILE A 50 -8.71 -7.02 -4.50
N ILE A 51 -7.68 -7.88 -4.50
CA ILE A 51 -7.63 -9.07 -5.35
C ILE A 51 -8.79 -10.02 -5.02
N ILE A 52 -9.15 -10.19 -3.76
CA ILE A 52 -10.34 -10.99 -3.39
C ILE A 52 -11.62 -10.36 -3.94
N LEU A 53 -11.74 -9.04 -3.99
CA LEU A 53 -12.87 -8.37 -4.66
C LEU A 53 -12.87 -8.63 -6.16
N ARG A 54 -11.70 -8.57 -6.82
CA ARG A 54 -11.55 -8.91 -8.26
C ARG A 54 -12.06 -10.31 -8.53
N VAL A 55 -11.54 -11.28 -7.80
CA VAL A 55 -11.88 -12.69 -7.96
C VAL A 55 -13.37 -12.91 -7.71
N THR A 56 -13.95 -12.32 -6.67
CA THR A 56 -15.35 -12.58 -6.27
C THR A 56 -16.38 -11.90 -7.16
N PHE A 57 -16.17 -10.61 -7.46
CA PHE A 57 -17.15 -9.75 -8.13
C PHE A 57 -16.83 -9.48 -9.61
N GLY A 58 -15.66 -9.91 -10.10
CA GLY A 58 -15.26 -9.70 -11.49
C GLY A 58 -15.27 -8.22 -11.87
N GLU A 59 -15.91 -7.90 -13.00
CA GLU A 59 -15.99 -6.54 -13.55
C GLU A 59 -16.57 -5.51 -12.57
N GLU A 60 -17.53 -5.89 -11.71
CA GLU A 60 -18.14 -4.96 -10.75
C GLU A 60 -17.12 -4.38 -9.75
N SER A 61 -16.03 -5.12 -9.48
CA SER A 61 -14.97 -4.67 -8.57
C SER A 61 -14.24 -3.42 -9.08
N TYR A 62 -14.19 -3.20 -10.40
CA TYR A 62 -13.49 -2.07 -11.01
C TYR A 62 -14.17 -0.72 -10.78
N HIS A 63 -15.48 -0.72 -10.46
CA HIS A 63 -16.16 0.48 -9.99
C HIS A 63 -15.64 0.97 -8.63
N ARG A 64 -15.14 0.04 -7.79
CA ARG A 64 -14.61 0.39 -6.46
C ARG A 64 -13.11 0.67 -6.47
N PHE A 65 -12.36 -0.04 -7.30
CA PHE A 65 -10.93 0.16 -7.50
C PHE A 65 -10.62 0.07 -9.01
N PRO A 66 -10.48 1.19 -9.73
CA PRO A 66 -10.18 1.19 -11.18
C PRO A 66 -8.85 0.50 -11.50
N ARG A 67 -8.64 0.07 -12.76
CA ARG A 67 -7.39 -0.59 -13.19
C ARG A 67 -6.18 0.32 -13.00
N GLU A 68 -6.35 1.58 -13.37
CA GLU A 68 -5.30 2.59 -13.35
C GLU A 68 -4.90 2.96 -11.92
N ALA A 69 -5.82 2.77 -10.96
CA ALA A 69 -5.60 3.14 -9.56
C ALA A 69 -4.42 2.38 -8.94
N GLY A 70 -4.17 1.13 -9.36
CA GLY A 70 -3.04 0.34 -8.87
C GLY A 70 -1.70 0.97 -9.25
N ILE A 71 -1.52 1.31 -10.53
CA ILE A 71 -0.29 1.93 -11.05
C ILE A 71 -0.10 3.33 -10.46
N VAL A 72 -1.17 4.14 -10.41
CA VAL A 72 -1.12 5.48 -9.81
C VAL A 72 -0.72 5.41 -8.34
N LEU A 73 -1.32 4.51 -7.57
CA LEU A 73 -1.00 4.34 -6.15
C LEU A 73 0.45 3.89 -5.95
N ALA A 74 0.92 2.95 -6.78
CA ALA A 74 2.30 2.48 -6.76
C ALA A 74 3.28 3.62 -7.03
N GLY A 75 3.03 4.41 -8.08
CA GLY A 75 3.85 5.56 -8.47
C GLY A 75 3.87 6.66 -7.41
N VAL A 76 2.72 6.99 -6.82
CA VAL A 76 2.62 7.97 -5.72
C VAL A 76 3.38 7.50 -4.50
N GLY A 77 3.25 6.22 -4.11
CA GLY A 77 4.01 5.64 -2.99
C GLY A 77 5.53 5.68 -3.23
N ALA A 78 5.97 5.29 -4.43
CA ALA A 78 7.38 5.33 -4.83
C ALA A 78 7.95 6.76 -4.80
N LEU A 79 7.21 7.71 -5.39
CA LEU A 79 7.61 9.11 -5.44
C LEU A 79 7.66 9.72 -4.03
N ALA A 80 6.66 9.46 -3.18
CA ALA A 80 6.63 9.94 -1.81
C ALA A 80 7.81 9.41 -0.98
N PHE A 81 8.13 8.11 -1.13
CA PHE A 81 9.30 7.51 -0.49
C PHE A 81 10.61 8.15 -0.98
N ALA A 82 10.74 8.37 -2.29
CA ALA A 82 11.91 9.04 -2.86
C ALA A 82 12.05 10.47 -2.34
N VAL A 83 10.97 11.26 -2.34
CA VAL A 83 10.95 12.63 -1.80
C VAL A 83 11.34 12.65 -0.33
N LEU A 84 10.81 11.72 0.48
CA LEU A 84 11.18 11.60 1.89
C LEU A 84 12.68 11.35 2.07
N GLY A 85 13.26 10.44 1.28
CA GLY A 85 14.69 10.13 1.35
C GLY A 85 15.59 11.24 0.81
N PHE A 86 15.15 11.98 -0.21
CA PHE A 86 15.89 13.13 -0.75
C PHE A 86 15.75 14.38 0.12
N ALA A 87 14.71 14.49 0.96
CA ALA A 87 14.54 15.63 1.86
C ALA A 87 15.78 15.82 2.75
N SER A 88 16.34 14.75 3.32
CA SER A 88 17.56 14.83 4.14
C SER A 88 18.80 15.29 3.35
N VAL A 89 18.89 14.93 2.07
CA VAL A 89 19.99 15.34 1.18
C VAL A 89 19.97 16.85 0.92
N ILE A 90 18.77 17.44 0.77
CA ILE A 90 18.62 18.89 0.59
C ILE A 90 19.17 19.68 1.80
N PHE A 91 19.11 19.10 2.99
CA PHE A 91 19.65 19.69 4.22
C PHE A 91 21.09 19.25 4.55
N GLY A 92 21.81 18.64 3.60
CA GLY A 92 23.22 18.27 3.73
C GLY A 92 23.49 16.93 4.42
N GLY A 93 22.45 16.10 4.63
CA GLY A 93 22.58 14.73 5.12
C GLY A 93 22.67 13.69 4.00
N ASN A 94 22.74 12.42 4.37
CA ASN A 94 22.64 11.29 3.45
C ASN A 94 21.17 10.93 3.15
N PHE A 95 20.93 10.12 2.12
CA PHE A 95 19.59 9.62 1.78
C PHE A 95 18.98 8.85 2.97
N LEU A 96 17.73 9.18 3.34
CA LEU A 96 17.01 8.64 4.52
C LEU A 96 17.68 8.96 5.88
N GLU A 97 18.59 9.93 5.93
CA GLU A 97 19.15 10.44 7.18
C GLU A 97 18.19 11.45 7.84
N TYR A 98 17.13 10.92 8.44
CA TYR A 98 16.04 11.68 9.07
C TYR A 98 16.43 12.80 10.08
N PRO A 99 17.51 12.67 10.89
CA PRO A 99 17.85 13.65 11.95
C PRO A 99 18.18 15.08 11.49
N LEU A 100 18.30 15.35 10.19
CA LEU A 100 18.81 16.62 9.66
C LEU A 100 17.75 17.49 8.98
N VAL A 101 16.50 17.04 8.90
CA VAL A 101 15.44 17.76 8.15
C VAL A 101 14.92 19.00 8.90
N VAL A 102 14.97 18.99 10.24
CA VAL A 102 14.45 20.11 11.06
C VAL A 102 15.50 20.55 12.09
N PRO A 103 16.17 21.69 11.88
CA PRO A 103 17.12 22.23 12.85
C PRO A 103 16.44 22.47 14.22
N GLY A 104 17.02 21.91 15.29
CA GLY A 104 16.54 22.08 16.67
C GLY A 104 15.47 21.08 17.14
N ALA A 105 15.03 20.16 16.28
CA ALA A 105 14.16 19.05 16.69
C ALA A 105 14.97 17.90 17.31
N ASP A 106 14.34 17.13 18.19
CA ASP A 106 14.94 15.93 18.78
C ASP A 106 15.21 14.87 17.68
N PRO A 107 16.47 14.43 17.49
CA PRO A 107 16.83 13.39 16.52
C PRO A 107 16.02 12.09 16.64
N VAL A 108 15.59 11.72 17.86
CA VAL A 108 14.79 10.51 18.10
C VAL A 108 13.39 10.67 17.50
N VAL A 109 12.78 11.84 17.69
CA VAL A 109 11.44 12.16 17.16
C VAL A 109 11.48 12.23 15.63
N LEU A 110 12.51 12.83 15.05
CA LEU A 110 12.68 12.89 13.60
C LEU A 110 12.82 11.50 12.98
N ARG A 111 13.59 10.61 13.61
CA ARG A 111 13.74 9.23 13.17
C ARG A 111 12.43 8.46 13.26
N TYR A 112 11.69 8.62 14.35
CA TYR A 112 10.39 7.99 14.54
C TYR A 112 9.43 8.33 13.40
N TRP A 113 9.26 9.63 13.12
CA TRP A 113 8.37 10.08 12.03
C TRP A 113 8.90 9.70 10.66
N GLY A 114 10.22 9.77 10.44
CA GLY A 114 10.85 9.35 9.20
C GLY A 114 10.55 7.89 8.86
N ILE A 115 10.72 6.99 9.82
CA ILE A 115 10.40 5.57 9.65
C ILE A 115 8.89 5.39 9.43
N PHE A 116 8.05 6.03 10.25
CA PHE A 116 6.59 5.95 10.09
C PHE A 116 6.12 6.31 8.67
N PHE A 117 6.57 7.45 8.14
CA PHE A 117 6.21 7.88 6.79
C PHE A 117 6.79 6.96 5.71
N ALA A 118 8.03 6.48 5.89
CA ALA A 118 8.63 5.50 4.98
C ALA A 118 7.77 4.22 4.89
N GLU A 119 7.33 3.67 6.02
CA GLU A 119 6.46 2.49 6.05
C GLU A 119 5.11 2.76 5.37
N VAL A 120 4.50 3.93 5.58
CA VAL A 120 3.24 4.31 4.91
C VAL A 120 3.41 4.39 3.39
N PHE A 121 4.49 5.03 2.91
CA PHE A 121 4.75 5.19 1.48
C PHE A 121 5.08 3.86 0.80
N ILE A 122 5.89 3.01 1.45
CA ILE A 122 6.14 1.64 1.00
C ILE A 122 4.83 0.84 0.97
N GLY A 123 3.94 1.03 1.96
CA GLY A 123 2.63 0.40 1.98
C GLY A 123 1.77 0.72 0.77
N PHE A 124 1.70 2.00 0.37
CA PHE A 124 1.01 2.39 -0.86
C PHE A 124 1.69 1.85 -2.12
N LEU A 125 3.02 1.89 -2.17
CA LEU A 125 3.79 1.32 -3.26
C LEU A 125 3.43 -0.15 -3.49
N VAL A 126 3.50 -0.96 -2.44
CA VAL A 126 3.29 -2.41 -2.51
C VAL A 126 1.82 -2.72 -2.78
N TRP A 127 0.88 -2.01 -2.14
CA TRP A 127 -0.54 -2.16 -2.40
C TRP A 127 -0.85 -1.94 -3.88
N GLY A 128 -0.45 -0.79 -4.43
CA GLY A 128 -0.70 -0.45 -5.82
C GLY A 128 -0.02 -1.42 -6.78
N ALA A 129 1.26 -1.73 -6.54
CA ALA A 129 2.05 -2.57 -7.44
C ALA A 129 1.48 -3.98 -7.54
N LEU A 130 1.07 -4.60 -6.43
CA LEU A 130 0.53 -5.96 -6.44
C LEU A 130 -0.84 -6.04 -7.11
N VAL A 131 -1.70 -5.03 -6.93
CA VAL A 131 -2.97 -4.96 -7.66
C VAL A 131 -2.73 -4.77 -9.15
N ALA A 132 -1.81 -3.87 -9.52
CA ALA A 132 -1.46 -3.65 -10.93
C ALA A 132 -0.88 -4.90 -11.59
N ILE A 133 0.02 -5.63 -10.89
CA ILE A 133 0.56 -6.91 -11.37
C ILE A 133 -0.58 -7.92 -11.57
N TYR A 134 -1.50 -8.04 -10.61
CA TYR A 134 -2.65 -8.93 -10.74
C TYR A 134 -3.53 -8.56 -11.96
N ASP A 135 -3.91 -7.29 -12.09
CA ASP A 135 -4.76 -6.82 -13.19
C ASP A 135 -4.07 -7.00 -14.57
N ALA A 136 -2.74 -6.87 -14.63
CA ALA A 136 -1.93 -7.13 -15.82
C ALA A 136 -1.86 -8.62 -16.17
N LEU A 137 -1.69 -9.49 -15.17
CA LEU A 137 -1.74 -10.94 -15.37
C LEU A 137 -3.12 -11.42 -15.81
N GLU A 138 -4.18 -10.80 -15.29
CA GLU A 138 -5.56 -11.12 -15.68
C GLU A 138 -5.84 -10.86 -17.17
N THR A 139 -5.23 -9.82 -17.73
CA THR A 139 -5.41 -9.41 -19.15
C THR A 139 -4.41 -10.06 -20.09
N GLY A 140 -3.43 -10.82 -19.57
CA GLY A 140 -2.34 -11.37 -20.40
C GLY A 140 -1.35 -10.30 -20.88
N GLY A 141 -1.27 -9.14 -20.20
CA GLY A 141 -0.34 -8.06 -20.53
C GLY A 141 -0.73 -7.23 -21.76
N VAL A 142 -1.99 -7.32 -22.22
CA VAL A 142 -2.52 -6.51 -23.32
C VAL A 142 -3.46 -5.47 -22.71
N GLU A 143 -3.02 -4.21 -22.67
CA GLU A 143 -3.87 -3.05 -22.34
C GLU A 143 -4.82 -2.73 -23.51
#